data_AF-A0A6I2R2S3-F1
#
_entry.id   AF-A0A6I2R2S3-F1
#
_cell.length_a   1.000
_cell.length_b   1.000
_cell.length_c   1.000
_cell.angle_alpha   90.00
_cell.angle_beta   90.00
_cell.angle_gamma   90.00
#
_symmetry.space_group_name_H-M   'P 1'
#
loop_
_entity.id
_entity.type
_entity.pdbx_description
1 polymer ?
#
loop_
_entity_poly.entity_id
_entity_poly.type
_entity_poly.pdbx_seq_one_letter_code
_entity_poly.pdbx_strand_id
1 'polypeptide(L)' 'MLEVRGLTRGQLLELKQCLLFDRMVENGDWPSYGELANADETITDEAVFAAYEGTVFSPDDFCCSVGM' A
#
# COMPACT_ATOMS: atom_id res chain seq x y z
N MET A 1 0.37 14.17 10.01
CA MET A 1 0.13 12.82 10.54
C MET A 1 -1.23 12.38 10.06
N LEU A 2 -1.25 11.38 9.19
CA LEU A 2 -2.44 10.82 8.56
C LEU A 2 -2.61 9.40 9.09
N GLU A 3 -3.85 9.04 9.41
CA GLU A 3 -4.20 7.65 9.69
C GLU A 3 -4.47 6.92 8.37
N VAL A 4 -4.33 5.59 8.36
CA VAL A 4 -4.53 4.76 7.15
C VAL A 4 -5.87 5.04 6.46
N ARG A 5 -6.93 5.32 7.22
CA ARG A 5 -8.28 5.62 6.69
C ARG A 5 -8.43 7.03 6.11
N GLY A 6 -7.48 7.93 6.41
CA GLY A 6 -7.44 9.29 5.89
C GLY A 6 -6.55 9.46 4.66
N LEU A 7 -5.98 8.37 4.14
CA LEU A 7 -5.11 8.38 2.98
C LEU A 7 -5.91 8.52 1.68
N THR A 8 -5.29 9.15 0.68
CA THR A 8 -5.83 9.24 -0.68
C THR A 8 -5.79 7.88 -1.38
N ARG A 9 -6.54 7.71 -2.47
CA ARG A 9 -6.53 6.45 -3.24
C ARG A 9 -5.15 6.08 -3.77
N GLY A 10 -4.35 7.07 -4.19
CA GLY A 10 -2.97 6.84 -4.64
C GLY A 10 -2.06 6.32 -3.52
N GLN A 11 -2.17 6.93 -2.33
CA GLN A 11 -1.42 6.49 -1.15
C GLN A 11 -1.85 5.10 -0.68
N LEU A 12 -3.15 4.80 -0.69
CA LEU A 12 -3.64 3.44 -0.40
C LEU A 12 -3.12 2.43 -1.41
N LEU A 13 -3.06 2.78 -2.70
CA LEU A 13 -2.49 1.92 -3.73
C LEU A 13 -1.01 1.61 -3.48
N GLU A 14 -0.21 2.59 -3.07
CA GLU A 14 1.19 2.35 -2.66
C GLU A 14 1.26 1.36 -1.48
N LEU A 15 0.40 1.51 -0.46
CA LEU A 15 0.36 0.55 0.66
C LEU A 15 -0.08 -0.85 0.23
N LYS A 16 -1.01 -0.96 -0.72
CA LYS A 16 -1.43 -2.25 -1.30
C LYS A 16 -0.28 -2.92 -2.02
N GLN A 17 0.50 -2.16 -2.78
CA GLN A 17 1.70 -2.66 -3.46
C GLN A 17 2.72 -3.18 -2.46
N CYS A 18 3.00 -2.42 -1.39
CA CYS A 18 3.88 -2.87 -0.32
C CYS A 18 3.36 -4.15 0.36
N LEU A 19 2.06 -4.22 0.67
CA LEU A 19 1.47 -5.38 1.33
C LEU A 19 1.48 -6.63 0.43
N LEU A 20 1.20 -6.46 -0.86
CA LEU A 20 1.27 -7.54 -1.85
C LEU A 20 2.69 -8.08 -1.96
N PHE A 21 3.65 -7.17 -2.04
CA PHE A 21 5.06 -7.51 -2.10
C PHE A 21 5.48 -8.32 -0.88
N ASP A 22 5.21 -7.82 0.32
CA ASP A 22 5.58 -8.49 1.57
C ASP A 22 5.01 -9.91 1.62
N ARG A 23 3.70 -10.08 1.32
CA ARG A 23 3.05 -11.39 1.25
C ARG A 23 3.67 -12.35 0.25
N MET A 24 4.06 -11.86 -0.94
CA MET A 24 4.65 -12.73 -1.96
C MET A 24 6.06 -13.14 -1.57
N VAL A 25 6.84 -12.21 -1.00
CA VAL A 25 8.18 -12.48 -0.49
C VAL A 25 8.15 -13.48 0.67
N GLU A 26 7.22 -13.34 1.60
CA GLU A 26 7.01 -14.32 2.68
C GLU A 26 6.68 -15.73 2.16
N ASN A 27 5.99 -15.81 1.02
CA ASN A 27 5.69 -17.07 0.34
C ASN A 27 6.86 -17.59 -0.53
N GLY A 28 8.00 -16.90 -0.55
CA GLY A 28 9.17 -17.26 -1.36
C GLY A 28 9.06 -16.88 -2.84
N ASP A 29 8.12 -16.00 -3.19
CA ASP A 29 7.87 -15.49 -4.53
C ASP A 29 8.16 -13.98 -4.61
N TRP A 30 8.06 -13.38 -5.80
CA TRP A 30 8.29 -11.96 -6.00
C TRP A 30 7.30 -11.40 -7.01
N PRO A 31 6.50 -10.37 -6.65
CA PRO A 31 5.50 -9.85 -7.57
C PRO A 31 6.18 -9.26 -8.81
N SER A 32 5.58 -9.50 -9.97
CA SER A 32 5.96 -8.77 -11.18
C SER A 32 5.48 -7.32 -11.09
N TYR A 33 6.08 -6.44 -11.89
CA TYR A 33 5.61 -5.05 -12.00
C TYR A 33 4.14 -4.94 -12.43
N GLY A 34 3.63 -5.89 -13.23
CA GLY A 34 2.22 -5.95 -13.61
C GLY A 34 1.31 -6.28 -12.42
N GLU A 35 1.73 -7.22 -11.57
CA GLU A 35 1.01 -7.59 -10.35
C GLU A 35 0.97 -6.43 -9.35
N LEU A 36 2.09 -5.70 -9.19
CA LEU A 36 2.14 -4.50 -8.35
C LEU A 36 1.24 -3.40 -8.92
N ALA A 37 1.29 -3.13 -10.22
CA ALA A 37 0.41 -2.14 -10.85
C ALA A 37 -1.07 -2.48 -10.63
N ASN A 38 -1.39 -3.77 -10.48
CA ASN A 38 -2.73 -4.28 -10.26
C ASN A 38 -3.02 -4.65 -8.79
N ALA A 39 -2.21 -4.20 -7.83
CA ALA A 39 -2.36 -4.53 -6.43
C ALA A 39 -3.72 -4.11 -5.85
N ASP A 40 -4.41 -3.14 -6.48
CA ASP A 40 -5.78 -2.73 -6.13
C ASP A 40 -6.81 -3.86 -6.28
N GLU A 41 -6.61 -4.77 -7.24
CA GLU A 41 -7.50 -5.92 -7.48
C GLU A 41 -7.19 -7.08 -6.52
N THR A 42 -5.94 -7.21 -6.06
CA THR A 42 -5.50 -8.32 -5.20
C THR A 42 -5.62 -8.00 -3.72
N ILE A 43 -5.37 -6.75 -3.30
CA ILE A 43 -5.39 -6.32 -1.91
C ILE A 43 -6.55 -5.36 -1.68
N THR A 44 -7.45 -5.73 -0.77
CA THR A 44 -8.58 -4.87 -0.40
C THR A 44 -8.14 -3.72 0.50
N ASP A 45 -8.88 -2.61 0.48
CA ASP A 45 -8.64 -1.48 1.39
C ASP A 45 -8.70 -1.93 2.86
N GLU A 46 -9.62 -2.84 3.18
CA GLU A 46 -9.77 -3.41 4.52
C GLU A 46 -8.52 -4.15 5.00
N ALA A 47 -7.85 -4.89 4.11
CA ALA A 47 -6.59 -5.57 4.44
C ALA A 47 -5.48 -4.56 4.75
N VAL A 48 -5.43 -3.44 4.02
CA VAL A 48 -4.50 -2.34 4.31
C VAL A 48 -4.84 -1.68 5.64
N PHE A 49 -6.12 -1.41 5.90
CA PHE A 49 -6.56 -0.81 7.16
C PHE A 49 -6.21 -1.67 8.36
N ALA A 50 -6.36 -3.00 8.25
CA ALA A 50 -5.99 -3.92 9.31
C ALA A 50 -4.47 -4.02 9.50
N ALA A 51 -3.70 -4.08 8.41
CA ALA A 51 -2.25 -4.22 8.47
C ALA A 51 -1.56 -2.95 9.02
N TYR A 52 -2.11 -1.78 8.74
CA TYR A 52 -1.55 -0.49 9.12
C TYR A 52 -2.39 0.24 10.19
N GLU A 53 -3.22 -0.51 10.93
CA GLU A 53 -3.97 0.06 12.05
C GLU A 53 -3.02 0.60 13.12
N GLY A 54 -3.23 1.85 13.53
CA GLY A 54 -2.36 2.53 14.50
C GLY A 54 -1.04 3.06 13.94
N THR A 55 -0.74 2.80 12.65
CA THR A 55 0.39 3.42 11.97
C THR A 55 0.09 4.87 11.61
N VAL A 56 1.03 5.76 11.92
CA VAL A 56 0.93 7.18 11.59
C VAL A 56 1.77 7.46 10.36
N PHE A 57 1.12 7.96 9.32
CA PHE A 57 1.77 8.31 8.06
C PHE A 57 2.08 9.81 7.97
N SER A 58 3.21 10.13 7.38
CA SER A 58 3.58 11.43 6.86
C SER A 58 3.30 11.45 5.35
N PRO A 59 2.96 12.60 4.75
CA PRO A 59 2.95 12.72 3.29
C PRO A 59 4.29 12.28 2.67
N ASP A 60 5.42 12.52 3.34
CA ASP A 60 6.76 12.13 2.88
C ASP A 60 6.97 10.60 2.78
N ASP A 61 6.13 9.78 3.44
CA ASP A 61 6.22 8.31 3.38
C ASP A 61 5.77 7.72 2.03
N PHE A 62 5.21 8.56 1.14
CA PHE A 62 4.66 8.14 -0.15
C PHE A 62 5.46 8.74 -1.29
N CYS A 63 5.82 7.93 -2.28
CA CYS A 63 6.63 8.36 -3.41
C CYS A 63 5.86 9.34 -4.31
N CYS A 64 4.52 9.27 -4.32
CA CYS A 64 3.65 10.17 -5.09
C CYS A 64 3.14 11.38 -4.27
N SER A 65 3.83 11.77 -3.19
CA SER A 65 3.50 12.99 -2.43
C SER A 65 4.01 14.29 -3.08
N VAL A 66 4.92 14.18 -4.07
CA VAL A 66 5.32 15.32 -4.91
C VAL A 66 4.20 15.66 -5.89
N GLY A 67 3.43 16.67 -5.47
CA GLY A 67 2.58 17.59 -6.24
C GLY A 67 2.12 17.15 -7.63
N MET A 68 0.83 16.82 -7.72
CA MET A 68 0.00 17.19 -8.87
C MET A 68 -1.10 18.15 -8.40
#